data_AF-A0A844ZSG0-F1
#
_entry.id   AF-A0A844ZSG0-F1
#
_cell.length_a   1.000
_cell.length_b   1.000
_cell.length_c   1.000
_cell.angle_alpha   90.00
_cell.angle_beta   90.00
_cell.angle_gamma   90.00
#
_symmetry.space_group_name_H-M   'P 1'
#
loop_
_entity.id
_entity.type
_entity.pdbx_description
1 polymer ?
#
loop_
_entity_poly.entity_id
_entity_poly.type
_entity_poly.pdbx_seq_one_letter_code
_entity_poly.pdbx_strand_id
1 'polypeptide(L)'
;MIGRRAPLAAALAAAILLGNSTGAFACSFSWKEGFSPEEIKQREDVRKVTGTIEIGELQGSADENGELWEGTIFSRITTLRGTGWETWQNFHRVSLDCGAYRKPLANGRGIFWISRQKIDGRYEILLWEGEYSRNSQSKSSQ
;
A
#
# COMPACT_ATOMS: atom_id res chain seq x y z
N MET A 1 -75.88 -16.97 22.48
CA MET A 1 -74.69 -17.82 22.73
C MET A 1 -73.53 -17.24 21.93
N ILE A 2 -72.40 -16.96 22.61
CA ILE A 2 -70.99 -17.08 22.17
C ILE A 2 -70.64 -16.40 20.83
N GLY A 3 -69.71 -15.45 20.70
CA GLY A 3 -68.58 -15.05 21.54
C GLY A 3 -67.47 -14.51 20.61
N ARG A 4 -66.88 -13.38 21.00
CA ARG A 4 -65.73 -12.68 20.38
C ARG A 4 -64.62 -13.61 19.86
N ARG A 5 -63.89 -13.20 18.80
CA ARG A 5 -62.48 -12.78 18.87
C ARG A 5 -61.89 -12.42 17.49
N ALA A 6 -60.90 -11.54 17.59
CA ALA A 6 -60.27 -10.73 16.56
C ALA A 6 -59.02 -11.41 15.94
N PRO A 7 -58.25 -10.74 15.07
CA PRO A 7 -57.44 -11.29 13.96
C PRO A 7 -56.03 -11.73 14.36
N LEU A 8 -55.47 -12.68 13.62
CA LEU A 8 -54.03 -13.02 13.52
C LEU A 8 -53.89 -13.82 12.20
N ALA A 9 -52.92 -13.61 11.32
CA ALA A 9 -51.53 -13.29 11.57
C ALA A 9 -50.93 -12.53 10.37
N ALA A 10 -50.29 -11.40 10.66
CA ALA A 10 -49.20 -10.89 9.84
C ALA A 10 -48.02 -11.85 10.03
N ALA A 11 -47.69 -12.64 8.99
CA ALA A 11 -46.44 -13.38 8.96
C ALA A 11 -45.36 -12.47 8.36
N LEU A 12 -44.66 -11.75 9.25
CA LEU A 12 -43.35 -11.18 8.94
C LEU A 12 -42.41 -12.33 8.53
N ALA A 13 -42.10 -12.44 7.24
CA ALA A 13 -40.92 -13.14 6.77
C ALA A 13 -39.76 -12.15 6.78
N ALA A 14 -39.27 -11.84 7.97
CA ALA A 14 -38.01 -11.14 8.17
C ALA A 14 -37.02 -12.14 8.77
N ALA A 15 -35.77 -12.01 8.35
CA ALA A 15 -34.63 -12.86 8.69
C ALA A 15 -34.50 -14.09 7.76
N ILE A 16 -33.37 -14.40 7.14
CA ILE A 16 -31.99 -14.11 7.53
C ILE A 16 -31.16 -14.04 6.23
N LEU A 17 -30.76 -12.83 5.81
CA LEU A 17 -29.59 -12.67 4.95
C LEU A 17 -28.38 -12.70 5.89
N LEU A 18 -27.87 -13.90 6.18
CA LEU A 18 -26.51 -14.10 6.66
C LEU A 18 -25.59 -13.75 5.48
N GLY A 19 -25.50 -12.46 5.18
CA GLY A 19 -24.40 -11.93 4.38
C GLY A 19 -23.13 -12.22 5.17
N ASN A 20 -22.22 -12.98 4.57
CA ASN A 20 -20.86 -13.08 5.06
C ASN A 20 -20.34 -11.66 5.22
N SER A 21 -20.29 -11.17 6.45
CA SER A 21 -19.63 -9.91 6.77
C SER A 21 -18.15 -10.15 6.54
N THR A 22 -17.69 -9.89 5.33
CA THR A 22 -16.27 -9.65 5.10
C THR A 22 -15.86 -8.61 6.12
N GLY A 23 -14.99 -9.00 7.05
CA GLY A 23 -14.59 -8.16 8.15
C GLY A 23 -14.12 -6.82 7.60
N ALA A 24 -14.84 -5.75 7.92
CA ALA A 24 -14.37 -4.41 7.61
C ALA A 24 -13.13 -4.19 8.49
N PHE A 25 -11.94 -4.19 7.88
CA PHE A 25 -10.73 -3.75 8.55
C PHE A 25 -10.89 -2.24 8.85
N ALA A 26 -11.30 -1.93 10.07
CA ALA A 26 -11.32 -0.55 10.55
C ALA A 26 -9.87 -0.13 10.84
N CYS A 27 -9.18 0.35 9.81
CA CYS A 27 -7.85 0.94 9.99
C CYS A 27 -7.97 2.24 10.77
N SER A 28 -7.42 2.26 11.99
CA SER A 28 -7.01 3.51 12.65
C SER A 28 -5.51 3.66 12.43
N PHE A 29 -5.11 4.72 11.76
CA PHE A 29 -3.72 4.97 11.42
C PHE A 29 -3.35 6.41 11.79
N SER A 30 -2.14 6.58 12.30
CA SER A 30 -1.50 7.88 12.48
C SER A 30 -0.04 7.77 12.07
N TRP A 31 0.48 8.85 11.50
CA TRP A 31 1.89 8.93 11.19
C TRP A 31 2.69 9.03 12.47
N LYS A 32 3.79 8.29 12.54
CA LYS A 32 4.86 8.60 13.50
C LYS A 32 5.40 9.99 13.17
N GLU A 33 5.76 10.75 14.20
CA GLU A 33 6.43 12.05 14.05
C GLU A 33 7.61 11.95 13.06
N GLY A 34 7.64 12.85 12.07
CA GLY A 34 8.65 12.88 11.02
C GLY A 34 8.42 11.89 9.86
N PHE A 35 7.28 11.19 9.82
CA PHE A 35 6.96 10.21 8.77
C PHE A 35 5.71 10.54 7.95
N SER A 36 4.98 11.62 8.24
CA SER A 36 3.96 12.09 7.29
C SER A 36 4.61 12.56 5.97
N PRO A 37 3.89 12.53 4.84
CA PRO A 37 4.43 13.00 3.56
C PRO A 37 4.97 14.45 3.63
N GLU A 38 4.28 15.32 4.36
CA GLU A 38 4.65 16.72 4.55
C GLU A 38 5.93 16.86 5.36
N GLU A 39 6.07 16.10 6.45
CA GLU A 39 7.28 16.10 7.28
C GLU A 39 8.48 15.48 6.57
N ILE A 40 8.30 14.36 5.86
CA ILE A 40 9.37 13.71 5.08
C ILE A 40 10.00 14.69 4.08
N LYS A 41 9.18 15.54 3.46
CA LYS A 41 9.66 16.56 2.51
C LYS A 41 10.51 17.64 3.16
N GLN A 42 10.37 17.87 4.47
CA GLN A 42 11.06 18.89 5.24
C GLN A 42 12.30 18.36 5.98
N ARG A 43 12.46 17.04 6.07
CA ARG A 43 13.58 16.40 6.76
C ARG A 43 14.93 16.65 6.09
N GLU A 44 15.92 17.04 6.90
CA GLU A 44 17.29 17.31 6.43
C GLU A 44 18.07 16.04 6.09
N ASP A 45 17.75 14.92 6.75
CA ASP A 45 18.36 13.60 6.50
C ASP A 45 17.79 12.89 5.25
N VAL A 46 16.91 13.57 4.53
CA VAL A 46 16.28 13.10 3.29
C VAL A 46 16.80 13.90 2.10
N ARG A 47 16.83 13.25 0.92
CA ARG A 47 17.13 13.91 -0.35
C ARG A 47 16.06 13.61 -1.39
N LYS A 48 15.85 14.59 -2.25
CA LYS A 48 14.93 14.51 -3.39
C LYS A 48 15.68 14.05 -4.64
N VAL A 49 15.17 13.00 -5.28
CA VAL A 49 15.71 12.45 -6.54
C VAL A 49 14.57 12.37 -7.55
N THR A 50 14.78 12.89 -8.77
CA THR A 50 13.80 12.79 -9.86
C THR A 50 14.30 11.81 -10.91
N GLY A 51 13.45 10.87 -11.32
CA GLY A 51 13.85 9.83 -12.29
C GLY A 51 12.77 8.79 -12.57
N THR A 52 13.21 7.66 -13.10
CA THR A 52 12.42 6.44 -13.26
C THR A 52 12.86 5.41 -12.24
N ILE A 53 11.92 4.64 -11.69
CA ILE A 53 12.21 3.51 -10.81
C ILE A 53 11.94 2.20 -11.53
N GLU A 54 12.86 1.27 -11.36
CA GLU A 54 12.74 -0.13 -11.75
C GLU A 54 12.76 -0.98 -10.48
N ILE A 55 11.68 -1.73 -10.25
CA ILE A 55 11.60 -2.74 -9.19
C ILE A 55 12.34 -3.98 -9.68
N GLY A 56 13.30 -4.46 -8.88
CA GLY A 56 14.16 -5.58 -9.24
C GLY A 56 13.78 -6.85 -8.49
N GLU A 57 14.10 -6.90 -7.21
CA GLU A 57 13.96 -8.09 -6.36
C GLU A 57 12.98 -7.81 -5.22
N LEU A 58 12.17 -8.81 -4.87
CA LEU A 58 11.34 -8.80 -3.67
C LEU A 58 11.77 -9.96 -2.78
N GLN A 59 12.03 -9.67 -1.51
CA GLN A 59 12.31 -10.67 -0.49
C GLN A 59 11.27 -10.53 0.61
N GLY A 60 10.60 -11.61 0.98
CA GLY A 60 9.52 -11.51 1.97
C GLY A 60 8.74 -12.79 2.14
N SER A 61 7.66 -12.70 2.91
CA SER A 61 6.68 -13.77 3.10
C SER A 61 5.44 -13.49 2.26
N ALA A 62 4.86 -14.57 1.73
CA ALA A 62 3.57 -14.54 1.05
C ALA A 62 2.46 -14.95 2.02
N ASP A 63 1.24 -14.50 1.77
CA ASP A 63 0.05 -15.00 2.45
C ASP A 63 -0.42 -16.35 1.89
N GLU A 64 -1.56 -16.83 2.39
CA GLU A 64 -2.17 -18.09 1.97
C GLU A 64 -2.54 -18.16 0.48
N ASN A 65 -2.65 -17.00 -0.19
CA ASN A 65 -2.96 -16.89 -1.61
C ASN A 65 -1.70 -16.72 -2.47
N GLY A 66 -0.50 -16.74 -1.87
CA GLY A 66 0.76 -16.52 -2.56
C GLY A 66 1.03 -15.05 -2.89
N GLU A 67 0.25 -14.11 -2.35
CA GLU A 67 0.47 -12.67 -2.51
C GLU A 67 1.49 -12.19 -1.47
N LEU A 68 2.34 -11.22 -1.84
CA LEU A 68 3.31 -10.67 -0.87
C LEU A 68 2.57 -10.06 0.32
N TRP A 69 2.84 -10.58 1.52
CA TRP A 69 2.26 -10.10 2.76
C TRP A 69 3.15 -9.03 3.42
N GLU A 70 4.44 -9.33 3.54
CA GLU A 70 5.45 -8.42 4.08
C GLU A 70 6.82 -8.72 3.47
N GLY A 71 7.72 -7.74 3.46
CA GLY A 71 9.07 -7.94 2.98
C GLY A 71 9.82 -6.66 2.67
N THR A 72 10.87 -6.81 1.88
CA THR A 72 11.70 -5.73 1.36
C THR A 72 11.67 -5.75 -0.16
N ILE A 73 11.41 -4.59 -0.74
CA ILE A 73 11.45 -4.36 -2.19
C ILE A 73 12.75 -3.65 -2.51
N PHE A 74 13.55 -4.27 -3.36
CA PHE A 74 14.80 -3.72 -3.90
C PHE A 74 14.56 -3.15 -5.28
N SER A 75 15.13 -1.98 -5.53
CA SER A 75 14.87 -1.21 -6.74
C SER A 75 16.04 -0.32 -7.12
N ARG A 76 15.97 0.27 -8.31
CA ARG A 76 16.94 1.26 -8.79
C ARG A 76 16.21 2.48 -9.34
N ILE A 77 16.59 3.66 -8.88
CA ILE A 77 16.15 4.94 -9.47
C ILE A 77 17.20 5.43 -10.46
N THR A 78 16.80 5.66 -11.71
CA THR A 78 17.65 6.22 -12.76
C THR A 78 17.20 7.65 -13.08
N THR A 79 18.09 8.62 -12.88
CA THR A 79 17.83 10.03 -13.21
C THR A 79 17.92 10.26 -14.72
N LEU A 80 17.42 11.40 -15.20
CA LEU A 80 17.56 11.81 -16.62
C LEU A 80 19.02 11.89 -17.09
N ARG A 81 19.97 12.07 -16.18
CA ARG A 81 21.42 12.11 -16.49
C ARG A 81 22.07 10.73 -16.49
N GLY A 82 21.30 9.65 -16.31
CA GLY A 82 21.80 8.27 -16.23
C GLY A 82 22.38 7.89 -14.87
N THR A 83 22.42 8.81 -13.88
CA THR A 83 22.85 8.46 -12.52
C THR A 83 21.86 7.50 -11.89
N GLY A 84 22.35 6.36 -11.41
CA GLY A 84 21.56 5.33 -10.74
C GLY A 84 21.70 5.36 -9.23
N TRP A 85 20.59 5.08 -8.54
CA TRP A 85 20.49 5.03 -7.08
C TRP A 85 19.89 3.69 -6.69
N GLU A 86 20.69 2.80 -6.11
CA GLU A 86 20.21 1.55 -5.55
C GLU A 86 19.38 1.83 -4.30
N THR A 87 18.18 1.28 -4.25
CA THR A 87 17.20 1.54 -3.20
C THR A 87 16.62 0.28 -2.59
N TRP A 88 16.08 0.43 -1.39
CA TRP A 88 15.28 -0.56 -0.70
C TRP A 88 14.09 0.12 -0.02
N GLN A 89 13.07 -0.66 0.30
CA GLN A 89 11.93 -0.22 1.11
C GLN A 89 11.26 -1.42 1.76
N ASN A 90 10.83 -1.27 3.01
CA ASN A 90 9.96 -2.24 3.64
C ASN A 90 8.54 -2.12 3.08
N PHE A 91 7.90 -3.27 2.91
CA PHE A 91 6.53 -3.44 2.49
C PHE A 91 5.78 -4.29 3.52
N HIS A 92 4.53 -3.90 3.78
CA HIS A 92 3.60 -4.69 4.57
C HIS A 92 2.19 -4.43 4.05
N ARG A 93 1.43 -5.47 3.71
CA ARG A 93 0.13 -5.37 3.03
C ARG A 93 -0.88 -4.51 3.79
N VAL A 94 -0.96 -4.67 5.12
CA VAL A 94 -1.81 -3.84 5.98
C VAL A 94 -1.57 -2.34 5.77
N SER A 95 -0.32 -1.90 5.54
CA SER A 95 -0.05 -0.48 5.29
C SER A 95 -0.60 0.01 3.95
N LEU A 96 -0.69 -0.87 2.95
CA LEU A 96 -1.33 -0.60 1.68
C LEU A 96 -2.85 -0.51 1.85
N ASP A 97 -3.45 -1.50 2.52
CA ASP A 97 -4.90 -1.57 2.76
C ASP A 97 -5.41 -0.38 3.58
N CYS A 98 -4.61 0.07 4.56
CA CYS A 98 -4.91 1.26 5.36
C CYS A 98 -4.56 2.58 4.65
N GLY A 99 -4.09 2.55 3.40
CA GLY A 99 -3.74 3.74 2.64
C GLY A 99 -2.58 4.53 3.26
N ALA A 100 -1.73 3.91 4.07
CA ALA A 100 -0.54 4.48 4.68
C ALA A 100 0.73 4.24 3.85
N TYR A 101 0.67 3.34 2.86
CA TYR A 101 1.81 3.08 1.97
C TYR A 101 1.98 4.20 0.93
N ARG A 102 3.17 4.79 0.85
CA ARG A 102 3.48 5.96 0.00
C ARG A 102 4.73 5.77 -0.85
N LYS A 103 5.13 4.53 -1.07
CA LYS A 103 6.32 4.15 -1.84
C LYS A 103 5.87 3.41 -3.11
N PRO A 104 6.69 3.35 -4.17
CA PRO A 104 6.28 2.71 -5.43
C PRO A 104 6.22 1.20 -5.28
N LEU A 105 5.14 0.57 -5.77
CA LEU A 105 5.00 -0.90 -5.79
C LEU A 105 5.34 -1.53 -7.14
N ALA A 106 5.52 -0.70 -8.17
CA ALA A 106 5.81 -1.12 -9.53
C ALA A 106 6.68 -0.08 -10.23
N ASN A 107 7.17 -0.42 -11.43
CA ASN A 107 7.98 0.51 -12.22
C ASN A 107 7.18 1.77 -12.54
N GLY A 108 7.87 2.91 -12.49
CA GLY A 108 7.23 4.22 -12.65
C GLY A 108 8.24 5.34 -12.80
N ARG A 109 7.72 6.57 -12.82
CA ARG A 109 8.51 7.80 -12.86
C ARG A 109 8.01 8.78 -11.82
N GLY A 110 8.88 9.65 -11.34
CA GLY A 110 8.44 10.72 -10.44
C GLY A 110 9.57 11.28 -9.59
N ILE A 111 9.17 11.73 -8.41
CA ILE A 111 10.02 12.28 -7.38
C ILE A 111 10.09 11.29 -6.23
N PHE A 112 11.30 10.97 -5.82
CA PHE A 112 11.60 10.05 -4.75
C PHE A 112 12.30 10.81 -3.62
N TRP A 113 11.78 10.65 -2.41
CA TRP A 113 12.43 11.11 -1.19
C TRP A 113 13.10 9.89 -0.59
N ILE A 114 14.44 9.89 -0.64
CA ILE A 114 15.27 8.79 -0.17
C ILE A 114 16.13 9.25 1.00
N SER A 115 16.54 8.32 1.85
CA SER A 115 17.52 8.59 2.90
C SER A 115 18.80 9.19 2.32
N ARG A 116 19.50 10.06 3.07
CA ARG A 116 20.86 10.50 2.71
C ARG A 116 21.90 9.44 3.00
N GLN A 117 21.69 8.67 4.06
CA GLN A 117 22.57 7.59 4.48
C GLN A 117 22.21 6.30 3.73
N LYS A 118 23.24 5.54 3.37
CA LYS A 118 23.09 4.18 2.84
C LYS A 118 23.14 3.16 3.98
N ILE A 119 22.37 2.10 3.83
CA ILE A 119 22.48 0.85 4.58
C ILE A 119 22.77 -0.24 3.56
N ASP A 120 23.84 -1.00 3.76
CA ASP A 120 24.29 -2.05 2.83
C ASP A 120 24.38 -1.59 1.36
N GLY A 121 24.89 -0.37 1.17
CA GLY A 121 25.10 0.22 -0.15
C GLY A 121 23.85 0.83 -0.81
N ARG A 122 22.67 0.68 -0.21
CA ARG A 122 21.37 1.10 -0.76
C ARG A 122 20.74 2.23 0.07
N TYR A 123 19.94 3.07 -0.59
CA TYR A 123 19.16 4.13 0.06
C TYR A 123 17.74 3.65 0.38
N GLU A 124 17.17 4.07 1.51
CA GLU A 124 15.77 3.78 1.79
C GLU A 124 14.86 4.74 1.00
N ILE A 125 13.85 4.23 0.31
CA ILE A 125 12.74 5.08 -0.18
C ILE A 125 11.79 5.35 0.97
N LEU A 126 11.51 6.62 1.24
CA LEU A 126 10.60 7.06 2.29
C LEU A 126 9.25 7.52 1.71
N LEU A 127 9.28 8.18 0.56
CA LEU A 127 8.12 8.71 -0.13
C LEU A 127 8.35 8.74 -1.64
N TRP A 128 7.28 8.54 -2.40
CA TRP A 128 7.25 8.73 -3.84
C TRP A 128 5.98 9.46 -4.28
N GLU A 129 6.16 10.39 -5.21
CA GLU A 129 5.07 11.05 -5.92
C GLU A 129 5.34 10.95 -7.41
N GLY A 130 4.40 10.35 -8.14
CA GLY A 130 4.61 10.07 -9.55
C GLY A 130 3.54 9.22 -10.19
N GLU A 131 3.91 8.63 -11.31
CA GLU A 131 3.02 7.82 -12.14
C GLU A 131 3.66 6.47 -12.43
N TYR A 132 2.84 5.42 -12.38
CA TYR A 132 3.28 4.09 -12.82
C TYR A 132 3.46 4.06 -14.34
N SER A 133 4.43 3.27 -14.79
CA SER A 133 4.66 3.02 -16.20
C SER A 133 3.52 2.16 -16.76
N ARG A 134 3.03 2.45 -17.97
CA ARG A 134 1.90 1.69 -18.57
C ARG A 134 2.20 0.20 -18.74
N ASN A 135 3.47 -0.15 -18.93
CA ASN A 135 3.92 -1.54 -19.06
C ASN A 135 3.91 -2.32 -17.73
N SER A 136 3.71 -1.65 -16.60
CA SER A 136 3.66 -2.28 -15.28
C SER A 136 2.32 -2.94 -14.99
N GLN A 137 1.23 -2.50 -15.64
CA GLN A 137 -0.12 -3.04 -15.41
C GLN A 137 -0.39 -4.34 -16.16
N SER A 138 0.33 -4.65 -17.24
CA SER A 138 0.04 -5.83 -18.07
C SER A 138 0.51 -7.17 -17.48
N LYS A 139 1.34 -7.15 -16.42
CA LYS A 139 1.88 -8.37 -15.79
C LYS A 139 1.08 -8.87 -14.59
N SER A 140 0.06 -8.12 -14.14
CA SER A 140 -0.77 -8.48 -12.97
C SER A 140 -2.02 -9.29 -13.34
N SER A 141 -2.17 -9.72 -14.60
CA SER A 141 -3.38 -10.39 -15.10
C SER A 141 -3.12 -11.75 -15.76
N GLN A 142 -2.03 -12.43 -15.40
CA GLN A 142 -1.74 -13.80 -15.83
C GLN A 142 -1.56 -14.72 -14.64
#